data_AF-A0A061NKA6-F1
#
_entry.id   AF-A0A061NKA6-F1
#
_cell.length_a   1.000
_cell.length_b   1.000
_cell.length_c   1.000
_cell.angle_alpha   90.00
_cell.angle_beta   90.00
_cell.angle_gamma   90.00
#
_symmetry.space_group_name_H-M   'P 1'
#
loop_
_entity.id
_entity.type
_entity.pdbx_description
1 polymer ?
#
loop_
_entity_poly.entity_id
_entity_poly.type
_entity_poly.pdbx_seq_one_letter_code
_entity_poly.pdbx_strand_id
1 'polypeptide(L)'
;MVSHFIAIQSSYVQGKRIGWHSVNEDEMDKDHIRSFLIKYKRECGNVHLGIHKLKTDRRSKKSIAEKDKFFEDVIFTSDIDEFINIAKRDGELVADDVARFILSMLPVSHLKLQKLIYLATLGILRRPERNYSKNRLLHTIMVQLLNRYSENIELMEETTLNRLKMMYSKS
;
A
#
# COMPACT_ATOMS: atom_id res chain seq x y z
N MET A 1 16.23 13.67 -26.86
CA MET A 1 15.09 13.07 -26.12
C MET A 1 15.54 12.84 -24.70
N VAL A 2 14.72 13.17 -23.71
CA VAL A 2 15.07 13.07 -22.28
C VAL A 2 14.49 11.80 -21.68
N SER A 3 15.26 11.07 -20.88
CA SER A 3 14.77 9.88 -20.16
C SER A 3 14.41 10.22 -18.71
N HIS A 4 13.19 9.89 -18.32
CA HIS A 4 12.64 10.08 -16.98
C HIS A 4 12.59 8.73 -16.26
N PHE A 5 13.17 8.66 -15.07
CA PHE A 5 12.90 7.59 -14.12
C PHE A 5 11.87 8.08 -13.12
N ILE A 6 10.79 7.32 -12.98
CA ILE A 6 9.64 7.70 -12.17
C ILE A 6 9.33 6.53 -11.23
N ALA A 7 9.38 6.79 -9.94
CA ALA A 7 8.90 5.88 -8.91
C ALA A 7 7.59 6.43 -8.35
N ILE A 8 6.50 5.67 -8.40
CA ILE A 8 5.19 6.09 -7.89
C ILE A 8 4.71 5.18 -6.77
N GLN A 9 3.96 5.79 -5.87
CA GLN A 9 3.22 5.11 -4.82
C GLN A 9 1.90 5.84 -4.56
N SER A 10 0.85 5.09 -4.26
CA SER A 10 -0.38 5.66 -3.72
C SER A 10 -0.18 5.96 -2.24
N SER A 11 -0.33 7.22 -1.84
CA SER A 11 -0.46 7.63 -0.45
C SER A 11 -1.92 7.46 -0.01
N TYR A 12 -2.19 6.40 0.75
CA TYR A 12 -3.53 6.12 1.28
C TYR A 12 -3.93 7.09 2.38
N VAL A 13 -2.98 7.53 3.21
CA VAL A 13 -3.26 8.53 4.26
C VAL A 13 -3.70 9.87 3.66
N GLN A 14 -3.14 10.25 2.50
CA GLN A 14 -3.45 11.53 1.85
C GLN A 14 -4.48 11.40 0.72
N GLY A 15 -4.87 10.17 0.34
CA GLY A 15 -5.74 9.91 -0.82
C GLY A 15 -5.14 10.40 -2.15
N LYS A 16 -3.81 10.44 -2.28
CA LYS A 16 -3.09 11.05 -3.41
C LYS A 16 -2.02 10.10 -3.94
N ARG A 17 -1.69 10.21 -5.23
CA ARG A 17 -0.53 9.51 -5.81
C ARG A 17 0.69 10.39 -5.72
N ILE A 18 1.76 9.85 -5.14
CA ILE A 18 3.04 10.54 -5.01
C ILE A 18 4.05 9.91 -5.96
N GLY A 19 4.89 10.74 -6.55
CA GLY A 19 5.93 10.31 -7.47
C GLY A 19 7.28 10.89 -7.06
N TRP A 20 8.32 10.07 -7.06
CA TRP A 20 9.69 10.54 -7.12
C TRP A 20 10.16 10.51 -8.58
N HIS A 21 10.80 11.60 -9.01
CA HIS A 21 11.21 11.79 -10.40
C HIS A 21 12.67 12.22 -10.49
N SER A 22 13.43 11.48 -11.30
CA SER A 22 14.80 11.79 -11.67
C SER A 22 14.95 11.87 -13.20
N VAL A 23 15.74 12.84 -13.67
CA VAL A 23 15.98 13.13 -15.10
C VAL A 23 17.46 12.95 -15.40
N ASN A 24 17.80 12.20 -16.46
CA ASN A 24 19.13 12.24 -17.05
C ASN A 24 19.06 12.34 -18.59
N GLU A 25 20.05 13.04 -19.16
CA GLU A 25 20.12 13.30 -20.60
C GLU A 25 20.69 12.14 -21.41
N ASP A 26 21.71 11.43 -20.93
CA ASP A 26 22.43 10.46 -21.78
C ASP A 26 22.52 9.04 -21.20
N GLU A 27 22.72 8.88 -19.89
CA GLU A 27 22.60 7.59 -19.20
C GLU A 27 21.92 7.79 -17.85
N MET A 28 20.90 6.97 -17.54
CA MET A 28 20.31 6.95 -16.20
C MET A 28 21.43 6.74 -15.18
N ASP A 29 21.56 7.63 -14.20
CA ASP A 29 22.50 7.49 -13.09
C ASP A 29 22.04 6.29 -12.26
N LYS A 30 22.59 5.13 -12.64
CA LYS A 30 22.25 3.84 -12.06
C LYS A 30 22.58 3.84 -10.58
N ASP A 31 23.59 4.59 -10.16
CA ASP A 31 24.01 4.66 -8.77
C ASP A 31 23.04 5.53 -7.96
N HIS A 32 22.54 6.62 -8.52
CA HIS A 32 21.50 7.42 -7.89
C HIS A 32 20.17 6.66 -7.75
N ILE A 33 19.75 5.92 -8.78
CA ILE A 33 18.54 5.10 -8.70
C ILE A 33 18.73 3.92 -7.74
N ARG A 34 19.90 3.29 -7.76
CA ARG A 34 20.22 2.17 -6.88
C ARG A 34 20.28 2.62 -5.42
N SER A 35 20.89 3.76 -5.13
CA SER A 35 20.91 4.33 -3.78
C SER A 35 19.50 4.68 -3.30
N PHE A 36 18.65 5.25 -4.16
CA PHE A 36 17.23 5.44 -3.87
C PHE A 36 16.53 4.11 -3.52
N LEU A 37 16.64 3.08 -4.36
CA LEU A 37 15.98 1.79 -4.12
C LEU A 37 16.47 1.10 -2.83
N ILE A 38 17.77 1.18 -2.55
CA ILE A 38 18.37 0.64 -1.32
C ILE A 38 17.82 1.40 -0.10
N LYS A 39 17.82 2.73 -0.14
CA LYS A 39 17.31 3.57 0.95
C LYS A 39 15.82 3.33 1.17
N TYR A 40 15.03 3.32 0.11
CA TYR A 40 13.60 3.02 0.17
C TYR A 40 13.31 1.64 0.78
N LYS A 41 14.02 0.59 0.32
CA LYS A 41 13.86 -0.76 0.88
C LYS A 41 14.24 -0.85 2.36
N ARG A 42 15.29 -0.14 2.77
CA ARG A 42 15.73 -0.10 4.17
C ARG A 42 14.70 0.60 5.07
N GLU A 43 14.14 1.71 4.61
CA GLU A 43 13.26 2.56 5.42
C GLU A 43 11.78 2.12 5.40
N CYS A 44 11.31 1.57 4.28
CA CYS A 44 9.91 1.22 4.06
C CYS A 44 9.66 -0.30 4.04
N GLY A 45 10.70 -1.13 3.93
CA GLY A 45 10.56 -2.58 3.77
C GLY A 45 10.08 -2.99 2.37
N ASN A 46 9.33 -4.11 2.28
CA ASN A 46 8.81 -4.65 1.02
C ASN A 46 7.48 -3.97 0.60
N VAL A 47 7.51 -2.65 0.41
CA VAL A 47 6.36 -1.89 -0.11
C VAL A 47 6.39 -1.92 -1.64
N HIS A 48 5.23 -2.14 -2.25
CA HIS A 48 5.08 -2.14 -3.72
C HIS A 48 5.31 -0.73 -4.25
N LEU A 49 6.30 -0.57 -5.11
CA LEU A 49 6.66 0.68 -5.77
C LEU A 49 6.42 0.51 -7.27
N GLY A 50 5.61 1.38 -7.88
CA GLY A 50 5.43 1.40 -9.32
C GLY A 50 6.63 2.09 -9.97
N ILE A 51 7.40 1.37 -10.77
CA ILE A 51 8.57 1.94 -11.47
C ILE A 51 8.23 2.12 -12.94
N HIS A 52 8.40 3.34 -13.43
CA HIS A 52 8.15 3.71 -14.82
C HIS A 52 9.37 4.39 -15.42
N LYS A 53 9.62 4.07 -16.70
CA LYS A 53 10.60 4.76 -17.53
C LYS A 53 9.87 5.40 -18.68
N LEU A 54 9.99 6.72 -18.82
CA LEU A 54 9.32 7.48 -19.87
C LEU A 54 10.32 8.34 -20.61
N LYS A 55 10.18 8.46 -21.93
CA LYS A 55 10.96 9.40 -22.74
C LYS A 55 10.07 10.57 -23.16
N THR A 56 10.52 11.79 -22.91
CA THR A 56 9.80 13.00 -23.33
C THR A 56 10.75 14.00 -23.99
N ASP A 57 10.19 15.03 -24.62
CA ASP A 57 10.98 16.04 -25.32
C ASP A 57 11.57 17.10 -24.37
N ARG A 58 11.10 17.14 -23.11
CA ARG A 58 11.47 18.16 -22.12
C ARG A 58 11.75 17.54 -20.76
N ARG A 59 12.64 18.15 -19.98
CA ARG A 59 12.96 17.69 -18.61
C ARG A 59 11.84 17.91 -17.59
N SER A 60 10.80 18.66 -17.96
CA SER A 60 9.74 19.09 -17.04
C SER A 60 8.86 17.96 -16.52
N LYS A 61 8.33 18.10 -15.31
CA LYS A 61 7.27 17.20 -14.78
C LYS A 61 6.00 17.24 -15.65
N LYS A 62 5.70 18.42 -16.22
CA LYS A 62 4.52 18.63 -17.07
C LYS A 62 4.55 17.79 -18.35
N SER A 63 5.72 17.63 -18.98
CA SER A 63 5.86 16.80 -20.18
C SER A 63 5.60 15.32 -19.93
N ILE A 64 5.73 14.84 -18.68
CA ILE A 64 5.36 13.48 -18.29
C ILE A 64 3.83 13.30 -18.40
N ALA A 65 3.07 14.20 -17.77
CA ALA A 65 1.60 14.16 -17.79
C ALA A 65 1.01 14.45 -19.18
N GLU A 66 1.64 15.33 -19.96
CA GLU A 66 1.25 15.60 -21.36
C GLU A 66 1.48 14.37 -22.25
N LYS A 67 2.52 13.58 -21.97
CA LYS A 67 2.84 12.38 -22.74
C LYS A 67 1.97 11.18 -22.33
N ASP A 68 1.69 11.05 -21.04
CA ASP A 68 0.90 9.96 -20.48
C ASP A 68 0.00 10.48 -19.34
N LYS A 69 -1.31 10.48 -19.62
CA LYS A 69 -2.35 10.93 -18.69
C LYS A 69 -2.39 10.12 -17.40
N PHE A 70 -1.80 8.92 -17.37
CA PHE A 70 -1.63 8.15 -16.15
C PHE A 70 -0.91 8.93 -15.03
N PHE A 71 -0.12 9.96 -15.36
CA PHE A 71 0.60 10.79 -14.38
C PHE A 71 -0.07 12.12 -14.05
N GLU A 72 -1.28 12.38 -14.57
CA GLU A 72 -1.97 13.67 -14.40
C GLU A 72 -2.26 14.02 -12.93
N ASP A 73 -2.57 13.01 -12.11
CA ASP A 73 -2.90 13.15 -10.69
C ASP A 73 -1.72 12.85 -9.75
N VAL A 74 -0.51 12.71 -10.30
CA VAL A 74 0.69 12.36 -9.52
C VAL A 74 1.41 13.62 -9.05
N ILE A 75 1.56 13.76 -7.73
CA ILE A 75 2.35 14.82 -7.12
C ILE A 75 3.81 14.39 -7.08
N PHE A 76 4.63 15.07 -7.89
CA PHE A 76 6.05 14.76 -8.01
C PHE A 76 6.92 15.55 -7.02
N THR A 77 7.64 14.85 -6.16
CA THR A 77 8.76 15.40 -5.39
C THR A 77 10.11 14.99 -6.02
N SER A 78 11.10 15.85 -5.86
CA SER A 78 12.50 15.55 -6.20
C SER A 78 13.31 15.17 -4.96
N ASP A 79 12.74 15.38 -3.77
CA ASP A 79 13.35 15.02 -2.49
C ASP A 79 13.04 13.55 -2.16
N ILE A 80 14.11 12.76 -2.05
CA ILE A 80 14.03 11.34 -1.71
C ILE A 80 13.51 11.14 -0.28
N ASP A 81 13.94 11.98 0.67
CA ASP A 81 13.56 11.86 2.07
C ASP A 81 12.09 12.23 2.28
N GLU A 82 11.59 13.25 1.57
CA GLU A 82 10.17 13.58 1.56
C GLU A 82 9.33 12.39 1.05
N PHE A 83 9.73 11.80 -0.08
CA PHE A 83 9.04 10.65 -0.66
C PHE A 83 9.01 9.46 0.30
N ILE A 84 10.16 9.12 0.90
CA ILE A 84 10.28 8.03 1.88
C ILE A 84 9.42 8.30 3.12
N ASN A 85 9.43 9.53 3.64
CA ASN A 85 8.65 9.87 4.83
C ASN A 85 7.13 9.70 4.59
N ILE A 86 6.64 10.08 3.40
CA ILE A 86 5.24 9.84 3.04
C ILE A 86 4.97 8.34 2.90
N ALA A 87 5.88 7.60 2.25
CA ALA A 87 5.78 6.15 2.09
C ALA A 87 5.76 5.38 3.42
N LYS A 88 6.55 5.83 4.41
CA LYS A 88 6.61 5.22 5.76
C LYS A 88 5.29 5.36 6.51
N ARG A 89 4.62 6.50 6.41
CA ARG A 89 3.31 6.74 7.07
C ARG A 89 2.23 5.76 6.59
N ASP A 90 2.34 5.31 5.35
CA ASP A 90 1.44 4.33 4.76
C ASP A 90 1.77 2.88 5.14
N GLY A 91 2.98 2.62 5.67
CA GLY A 91 3.40 1.29 6.09
C GLY A 91 2.77 0.84 7.41
N GLU A 92 2.34 1.78 8.26
CA GLU A 92 1.73 1.48 9.55
C GLU A 92 0.23 1.19 9.40
N LEU A 93 -0.19 0.09 10.01
CA LEU A 93 -1.58 -0.32 10.10
C LEU A 93 -2.10 0.10 11.47
N VAL A 94 -2.93 1.14 11.50
CA VAL A 94 -3.57 1.58 12.75
C VAL A 94 -4.92 0.89 12.94
N ALA A 95 -5.43 0.86 14.18
CA ALA A 95 -6.71 0.22 14.52
C ALA A 95 -7.88 0.70 13.67
N ASP A 96 -7.87 1.99 13.30
CA ASP A 96 -8.85 2.62 12.45
C ASP A 96 -8.86 2.07 11.01
N ASP A 97 -7.69 1.71 10.45
CA ASP A 97 -7.60 1.07 9.14
C ASP A 97 -8.20 -0.34 9.18
N VAL A 98 -7.97 -1.07 10.27
CA VAL A 98 -8.57 -2.39 10.50
C VAL A 98 -10.09 -2.26 10.63
N ALA A 99 -10.56 -1.25 11.35
CA ALA A 99 -11.98 -0.98 11.52
C ALA A 99 -12.67 -0.70 10.18
N ARG A 100 -12.12 0.23 9.38
CA ARG A 100 -12.60 0.55 8.04
C ARG A 100 -12.61 -0.67 7.13
N PHE A 101 -11.55 -1.47 7.17
CA PHE A 101 -11.46 -2.68 6.39
C PHE A 101 -12.56 -3.70 6.76
N ILE A 102 -12.74 -3.99 8.05
CA ILE A 102 -13.80 -4.88 8.54
C ILE A 102 -15.17 -4.39 8.08
N LEU A 103 -15.45 -3.09 8.30
CA LEU A 103 -16.73 -2.48 7.95
C LEU A 103 -16.99 -2.45 6.43
N SER A 104 -15.93 -2.32 5.62
CA SER A 104 -16.05 -2.37 4.15
C SER A 104 -16.47 -3.75 3.64
N MET A 105 -16.17 -4.81 4.39
CA MET A 105 -16.55 -6.17 4.03
C MET A 105 -17.91 -6.54 4.62
N LEU A 106 -18.18 -6.12 5.86
CA LEU A 106 -19.31 -6.61 6.64
C LEU A 106 -19.86 -5.51 7.56
N PRO A 107 -21.17 -5.24 7.53
CA PRO A 107 -21.80 -4.43 8.56
C PRO A 107 -21.79 -5.21 9.88
N VAL A 108 -21.22 -4.60 10.93
CA VAL A 108 -21.13 -5.20 12.26
C VAL A 108 -21.55 -4.18 13.32
N SER A 109 -22.13 -4.66 14.43
CA SER A 109 -22.44 -3.80 15.57
C SER A 109 -21.16 -3.24 16.20
N HIS A 110 -21.28 -2.11 16.88
CA HIS A 110 -20.15 -1.43 17.52
C HIS A 110 -19.33 -2.35 18.44
N LEU A 111 -20.00 -3.14 19.30
CA LEU A 111 -19.34 -4.08 20.20
C LEU A 111 -18.63 -5.23 19.46
N LYS A 112 -19.23 -5.71 18.36
CA LYS A 112 -18.64 -6.77 17.53
C LYS A 112 -17.41 -6.26 16.79
N LEU A 113 -17.44 -5.01 16.30
CA LEU A 113 -16.30 -4.34 15.68
C LEU A 113 -15.12 -4.20 16.65
N GLN A 114 -15.37 -3.74 17.88
CA GLN A 114 -14.32 -3.61 18.90
C GLN A 114 -13.62 -4.94 19.19
N LYS A 115 -14.39 -6.04 19.32
CA LYS A 115 -13.84 -7.39 19.53
C LYS A 115 -13.00 -7.86 18.33
N LEU A 116 -13.46 -7.61 17.11
CA LEU A 116 -12.76 -7.97 15.88
C LEU A 116 -11.42 -7.21 15.75
N ILE A 117 -11.43 -5.90 16.00
CA ILE A 117 -10.21 -5.07 16.01
C ILE A 117 -9.23 -5.61 17.04
N TYR A 118 -9.69 -5.86 18.28
CA TYR A 118 -8.84 -6.39 19.34
C TYR A 118 -8.17 -7.72 18.96
N LEU A 119 -8.93 -8.66 18.39
CA LEU A 119 -8.40 -9.94 17.93
C LEU A 119 -7.39 -9.79 16.78
N ALA A 120 -7.67 -8.90 15.82
CA ALA A 120 -6.78 -8.59 14.71
C ALA A 120 -5.46 -8.00 15.22
N THR A 121 -5.51 -7.02 16.12
CA THR A 121 -4.33 -6.38 16.71
C THR A 121 -3.50 -7.38 17.52
N LEU A 122 -4.13 -8.27 18.30
CA LEU A 122 -3.41 -9.35 19.00
C LEU A 122 -2.71 -10.32 18.04
N GLY A 123 -3.32 -10.63 16.90
CA GLY A 123 -2.73 -11.46 15.86
C GLY A 123 -1.47 -10.86 15.24
N ILE A 124 -1.47 -9.53 15.06
CA ILE A 124 -0.32 -8.76 14.59
C ILE A 124 0.80 -8.75 15.63
N LEU A 125 0.47 -8.43 16.89
CA LEU A 125 1.43 -8.33 18.00
C LEU A 125 2.12 -9.66 18.31
N ARG A 126 1.46 -10.81 18.09
CA ARG A 126 2.03 -12.14 18.30
C ARG A 126 2.98 -12.61 17.19
N ARG A 127 3.07 -11.90 16.06
CA ARG A 127 3.99 -12.22 14.96
C ARG A 127 4.79 -10.97 14.53
N PRO A 128 5.63 -10.43 15.43
CA PRO A 128 6.35 -9.18 15.17
C PRO A 128 7.41 -9.29 14.06
N GLU A 129 7.91 -10.49 13.76
CA GLU A 129 9.09 -10.68 12.90
C GLU A 129 8.87 -10.56 11.38
N ARG A 130 7.70 -10.13 10.93
CA ARG A 130 7.42 -10.02 9.50
C ARG A 130 6.95 -8.62 9.16
N ASN A 131 7.83 -7.86 8.50
CA ASN A 131 7.50 -6.62 7.80
C ASN A 131 6.48 -6.95 6.68
N TYR A 132 5.22 -7.07 7.05
CA TYR A 132 4.12 -7.21 6.11
C TYR A 132 3.77 -5.82 5.58
N SER A 133 3.65 -5.67 4.27
CA SER A 133 2.95 -4.53 3.70
C SER A 133 1.52 -4.50 4.23
N LYS A 134 0.93 -3.31 4.38
CA LYS A 134 -0.44 -3.09 4.89
C LYS A 134 -1.47 -4.07 4.29
N ASN A 135 -1.42 -4.28 2.98
CA ASN A 135 -2.28 -5.24 2.26
C ASN A 135 -2.07 -6.71 2.68
N ARG A 136 -0.83 -7.13 2.91
CA ARG A 136 -0.51 -8.49 3.33
C ARG A 136 -0.89 -8.73 4.79
N LEU A 137 -0.82 -7.67 5.61
CA LEU A 137 -1.25 -7.69 7.00
C LEU A 137 -2.78 -7.78 7.09
N LEU A 138 -3.53 -7.00 6.29
CA LEU A 138 -4.99 -7.11 6.17
C LEU A 138 -5.44 -8.50 5.70
N HIS A 139 -4.77 -9.06 4.69
CA HIS A 139 -5.02 -10.45 4.26
C HIS A 139 -4.76 -11.46 5.40
N THR A 140 -3.67 -11.28 6.16
CA THR A 140 -3.34 -12.16 7.29
C THR A 140 -4.38 -12.05 8.41
N ILE A 141 -4.81 -10.84 8.74
CA ILE A 141 -5.90 -10.58 9.68
C ILE A 141 -7.17 -11.29 9.20
N MET A 142 -7.51 -11.16 7.92
CA MET A 142 -8.72 -11.78 7.38
C MET A 142 -8.67 -13.31 7.39
N VAL A 143 -7.54 -13.93 7.03
CA VAL A 143 -7.37 -15.39 7.14
C VAL A 143 -7.46 -15.84 8.60
N GLN A 144 -6.88 -15.08 9.52
CA GLN A 144 -6.98 -15.40 10.95
C GLN A 144 -8.40 -15.25 11.51
N LEU A 145 -9.12 -14.23 11.06
CA LEU A 145 -10.55 -14.06 11.36
C LEU A 145 -11.33 -15.22 10.74
N LEU A 146 -11.15 -15.55 9.47
CA LEU A 146 -11.82 -16.68 8.84
C LEU A 146 -11.58 -18.01 9.56
N ASN A 147 -10.34 -18.31 9.93
CA ASN A 147 -9.99 -19.56 10.62
C ASN A 147 -10.51 -19.63 12.06
N ARG A 148 -10.42 -18.54 12.83
CA ARG A 148 -10.96 -18.53 14.21
C ARG A 148 -12.48 -18.55 14.27
N TYR A 149 -13.13 -17.98 13.23
CA TYR A 149 -14.58 -17.94 13.14
C TYR A 149 -15.14 -19.22 12.48
N SER A 150 -14.37 -19.94 11.66
CA SER A 150 -14.77 -21.29 11.21
C SER A 150 -14.76 -22.32 12.33
N GLU A 151 -13.94 -22.12 13.36
CA GLU A 151 -13.93 -22.97 14.57
C GLU A 151 -15.01 -22.55 15.59
N ASN A 152 -15.56 -21.33 15.49
CA ASN A 152 -16.64 -20.82 16.34
C ASN A 152 -17.83 -20.36 15.50
N ILE A 153 -18.59 -21.33 15.00
CA ILE A 153 -19.74 -21.16 14.10
C ILE A 153 -20.83 -20.23 14.69
N GLU A 154 -20.93 -20.08 16.01
CA GLU A 154 -21.90 -19.20 16.67
C GLU A 154 -21.69 -17.68 16.40
N LEU A 155 -20.52 -17.27 15.88
CA LEU A 155 -20.18 -15.84 15.76
C LEU A 155 -20.44 -15.22 14.38
N MET A 156 -20.82 -15.99 13.36
CA MET A 156 -21.20 -15.47 12.04
C MET A 156 -22.50 -16.07 11.53
N GLU A 157 -23.43 -15.21 11.11
CA GLU A 157 -24.53 -15.64 10.25
C GLU A 157 -23.96 -16.24 8.96
N GLU A 158 -24.50 -17.37 8.53
CA GLU A 158 -24.03 -18.19 7.39
C GLU A 158 -23.84 -17.38 6.09
N THR A 159 -24.67 -16.36 5.89
CA THR A 159 -24.58 -15.34 4.82
C THR A 159 -23.25 -14.57 4.81
N THR A 160 -22.68 -14.30 5.98
CA THR A 160 -21.42 -13.57 6.18
C THR A 160 -20.24 -14.43 5.75
N LEU A 161 -20.24 -15.71 6.15
CA LEU A 161 -19.20 -16.68 5.78
C LEU A 161 -19.20 -16.94 4.26
N ASN A 162 -20.39 -17.06 3.66
CA ASN A 162 -20.52 -17.31 2.23
C ASN A 162 -20.08 -16.12 1.37
N ARG A 163 -20.32 -14.87 1.83
CA ARG A 163 -19.79 -13.66 1.15
C ARG A 163 -18.26 -13.61 1.18
N LEU A 164 -17.64 -13.89 2.33
CA LEU A 164 -16.19 -13.91 2.44
C LEU A 164 -15.56 -15.03 1.59
N LYS A 165 -16.16 -16.24 1.58
CA LYS A 165 -15.71 -17.34 0.72
C LYS A 165 -15.82 -17.00 -0.78
N MET A 166 -16.91 -16.34 -1.21
CA MET A 166 -17.08 -15.90 -2.60
C MET A 166 -16.07 -14.83 -3.04
N MET A 167 -15.67 -13.91 -2.15
CA MET A 167 -14.65 -12.91 -2.47
C MET A 167 -13.27 -13.52 -2.69
N TYR A 168 -12.99 -14.69 -2.09
CA TYR A 168 -11.68 -15.33 -2.12
C TYR A 168 -11.57 -16.56 -3.04
N SER A 169 -12.69 -17.09 -3.56
CA SER A 169 -12.66 -18.18 -4.54
C SER A 169 -12.38 -17.70 -5.98
N LYS A 170 -12.09 -16.41 -6.18
CA LYS A 170 -11.78 -15.80 -7.50
C LYS A 170 -10.35 -15.24 -7.61
N SER A 171 -9.47 -15.54 -6.66
CA SER A 171 -8.02 -15.32 -6.76
C SER A 171 -7.29 -16.63 -7.06
#